data_AF-C9JKC2-F1
#
_entry.id   AF-C9JKC2-F1
#
_cell.length_a   1.000
_cell.length_b   1.000
_cell.length_c   1.000
_cell.angle_alpha   90.00
_cell.angle_beta   90.00
_cell.angle_gamma   90.00
#
_symmetry.space_group_name_H-M   'P 1'
#
loop_
_entity.id
_entity.type
_entity.pdbx_description
1 polymer ?
#
loop_
_entity_poly.entity_id
_entity_poly.type
_entity_poly.pdbx_seq_one_letter_code
_entity_poly.pdbx_strand_id
1 'polypeptide(L)'
;MAKIQKAVEYFQDNSPDSPELNKVKLLFERGKEALESEFRSLMTRHSKVVSPVLILDLISGDDDLEAQEDVTLEHLPESVLQDVIRISRWLVEYGRNQDFMNVYYQIRSSQLDRSIKGLKEH
;
A
#
# COMPACT_ATOMS: atom_id res chain seq x y z
N MET A 1 3.15 -2.62 -16.75
CA MET A 1 2.22 -3.77 -16.86
C MET A 1 1.26 -3.68 -18.05
N ALA A 2 0.66 -2.52 -18.36
CA ALA A 2 -0.32 -2.36 -19.46
C ALA A 2 0.14 -2.91 -20.84
N LYS A 3 1.42 -2.73 -21.22
CA LYS A 3 1.94 -3.27 -22.48
C LYS A 3 1.97 -4.80 -22.51
N ILE A 4 2.28 -5.44 -21.37
CA ILE A 4 2.29 -6.91 -21.24
C ILE A 4 0.86 -7.43 -21.26
N GLN A 5 -0.06 -6.76 -20.57
CA GLN A 5 -1.49 -7.09 -20.60
C GLN A 5 -2.05 -7.07 -22.02
N LYS A 6 -1.81 -5.99 -22.78
CA LYS A 6 -2.24 -5.91 -24.19
C LYS A 6 -1.63 -7.02 -25.05
N ALA A 7 -0.39 -7.44 -24.76
CA ALA A 7 0.22 -8.56 -25.46
C ALA A 7 -0.45 -9.89 -25.08
N VAL A 8 -0.84 -10.10 -23.82
CA VAL A 8 -1.62 -11.26 -23.38
C VAL A 8 -2.96 -11.30 -24.12
N GLU A 9 -3.70 -10.19 -24.12
CA GLU A 9 -4.99 -10.05 -24.84
C GLU A 9 -4.82 -10.36 -26.33
N TYR A 10 -3.84 -9.72 -26.99
CA TYR A 10 -3.57 -9.92 -28.42
C TYR A 10 -3.26 -11.39 -28.75
N PHE A 11 -2.33 -12.02 -28.06
CA PHE A 11 -1.96 -13.41 -28.35
C PHE A 11 -3.06 -14.40 -27.96
N GLN A 12 -3.88 -14.09 -26.96
CA GLN A 12 -5.00 -14.94 -26.60
C GLN A 12 -6.09 -14.95 -27.69
N ASP A 13 -6.35 -13.80 -28.31
CA ASP A 13 -7.37 -13.67 -29.36
C ASP A 13 -6.88 -14.17 -30.73
N ASN A 14 -5.58 -14.02 -31.03
CA ASN A 14 -5.03 -14.29 -32.37
C ASN A 14 -4.21 -15.59 -32.45
N SER A 15 -3.64 -16.08 -31.34
CA SER A 15 -2.70 -17.22 -31.32
C SER A 15 -2.67 -17.94 -29.96
N PRO A 16 -3.79 -18.59 -29.56
CA PRO A 16 -4.03 -19.05 -28.19
C PRO A 16 -3.06 -20.12 -27.67
N ASP A 17 -2.45 -20.90 -28.54
CA ASP A 17 -1.50 -21.98 -28.16
C ASP A 17 -0.02 -21.61 -28.44
N SER A 18 0.24 -20.32 -28.68
CA SER A 18 1.58 -19.85 -29.02
C SER A 18 2.54 -19.86 -27.82
N PRO A 19 3.84 -20.18 -28.03
CA PRO A 19 4.85 -20.03 -26.98
C PRO A 19 5.00 -18.58 -26.51
N GLU A 20 4.70 -17.60 -27.37
CA GLU A 20 4.66 -16.18 -27.05
C GLU A 20 3.60 -15.88 -25.97
N LEU A 21 2.38 -16.42 -26.10
CA LEU A 21 1.33 -16.24 -25.10
C LEU A 21 1.78 -16.74 -23.72
N ASN A 22 2.36 -17.94 -23.68
CA ASN A 22 2.86 -18.53 -22.43
C ASN A 22 3.94 -17.66 -21.79
N LYS A 23 4.85 -17.09 -22.60
CA LYS A 23 5.91 -16.20 -22.14
C LYS A 23 5.34 -14.89 -21.57
N VAL A 24 4.39 -14.26 -22.24
CA VAL A 24 3.82 -12.99 -21.76
C VAL A 24 2.93 -13.19 -20.52
N LYS A 25 2.20 -14.31 -20.42
CA LYS A 25 1.46 -14.68 -19.21
C LYS A 25 2.39 -14.87 -18.01
N LEU A 26 3.50 -15.61 -18.18
CA LEU A 26 4.49 -15.79 -17.11
C LEU A 26 5.11 -14.46 -16.65
N LEU A 27 5.45 -13.58 -17.60
CA LEU A 27 5.97 -12.24 -17.29
C LEU A 27 4.94 -11.39 -16.54
N PHE A 28 3.67 -11.49 -16.92
CA PHE A 28 2.58 -10.80 -16.24
C PHE A 28 2.43 -11.29 -14.80
N GLU A 29 2.44 -12.59 -14.58
CA GLU A 29 2.38 -13.19 -13.23
C GLU A 29 3.56 -12.78 -12.35
N ARG A 30 4.79 -12.80 -12.87
CA ARG A 30 5.97 -12.31 -12.14
C ARG A 30 5.85 -10.83 -11.76
N GLY A 31 5.29 -10.01 -12.65
CA GLY A 31 5.07 -8.61 -12.36
C GLY A 31 4.01 -8.37 -11.29
N LYS A 32 2.98 -9.23 -11.18
CA LYS A 32 2.02 -9.20 -10.06
C LYS A 32 2.72 -9.45 -8.73
N GLU A 33 3.49 -10.53 -8.66
CA GLU A 33 4.26 -10.90 -7.45
C GLU A 33 5.24 -9.79 -7.04
N ALA A 34 5.89 -9.14 -8.01
CA ALA A 34 6.77 -7.99 -7.76
C ALA A 34 6.01 -6.78 -7.19
N LEU A 35 4.80 -6.49 -7.70
CA LEU A 35 3.98 -5.39 -7.19
C LEU A 35 3.45 -5.66 -5.77
N GLU A 36 3.05 -6.90 -5.46
CA GLU A 36 2.68 -7.31 -4.10
C GLU A 36 3.86 -7.17 -3.12
N SER A 37 5.06 -7.57 -3.55
CA SER A 37 6.28 -7.40 -2.78
C SER A 37 6.62 -5.92 -2.54
N GLU A 38 6.50 -5.08 -3.57
CA GLU A 38 6.76 -3.65 -3.44
C GLU A 38 5.75 -2.96 -2.52
N PHE A 39 4.46 -3.31 -2.61
CA PHE A 39 3.45 -2.84 -1.67
C PHE A 39 3.84 -3.13 -0.22
N ARG A 40 4.23 -4.37 0.08
CA ARG A 40 4.71 -4.77 1.42
C ARG A 40 5.94 -3.98 1.84
N SER A 41 6.90 -3.80 0.93
CA SER A 41 8.14 -3.07 1.17
C SER A 41 7.86 -1.61 1.56
N LEU A 42 7.05 -0.91 0.77
CA LEU A 42 6.62 0.47 1.02
C LEU A 42 5.93 0.59 2.39
N MET A 43 4.95 -0.28 2.66
CA MET A 43 4.20 -0.26 3.92
C MET A 43 5.09 -0.51 5.14
N THR A 44 5.98 -1.50 5.06
CA THR A 44 6.89 -1.88 6.16
C THR A 44 7.91 -0.79 6.43
N ARG A 45 8.47 -0.19 5.37
CA ARG A 45 9.53 0.82 5.50
C ARG A 45 9.01 2.13 6.06
N HIS A 46 7.82 2.55 5.66
CA HIS A 46 7.30 3.89 5.94
C HIS A 46 6.24 3.95 7.04
N SER A 47 5.61 2.84 7.44
CA SER A 47 4.71 2.85 8.60
C SER A 47 5.51 2.93 9.90
N LYS A 48 5.51 4.10 10.55
CA LYS A 48 6.22 4.36 11.81
C LYS A 48 5.26 4.42 12.99
N VAL A 49 5.81 4.19 14.19
CA VAL A 49 5.12 4.43 15.46
C VAL A 49 4.98 5.94 15.63
N VAL A 50 3.83 6.40 16.12
CA VAL A 50 3.59 7.81 16.43
C VAL A 50 4.15 8.11 17.83
N SER A 51 4.90 9.21 17.96
CA SER A 51 5.49 9.62 19.25
C SER A 51 4.40 9.97 20.27
N PRO A 52 4.55 9.60 21.57
CA PRO A 52 3.62 10.00 22.62
C PRO A 52 3.35 11.50 22.67
N VAL A 53 4.39 12.34 22.54
CA VAL A 53 4.26 13.80 22.55
C VAL A 53 3.34 14.28 21.42
N LEU A 54 3.54 13.78 20.20
CA LEU A 54 2.69 14.15 19.06
C LEU A 54 1.24 13.68 19.27
N ILE A 55 1.02 12.52 19.89
CA ILE A 55 -0.34 12.06 20.23
C ILE A 55 -0.98 13.01 21.24
N LEU A 56 -0.25 13.43 22.28
CA LEU A 56 -0.75 14.39 23.27
C LEU A 56 -1.05 15.75 22.63
N ASP A 57 -0.17 16.25 21.76
CA ASP A 57 -0.38 17.51 21.03
C ASP A 57 -1.66 17.46 20.18
N LEU A 58 -1.88 16.34 19.48
CA LEU A 58 -3.10 16.11 18.68
C LEU A 58 -4.37 16.04 19.54
N ILE A 59 -4.29 15.49 20.76
CA ILE A 59 -5.43 15.43 21.68
C ILE A 59 -5.70 16.81 22.31
N SER A 60 -4.64 17.52 22.73
CA SER A 60 -4.74 18.82 23.40
C SER A 60 -5.16 19.94 22.46
N GLY A 61 -4.90 19.81 21.15
CA GLY A 61 -5.37 20.80 20.18
C GLY A 61 -6.90 20.90 20.10
N ASP A 62 -7.63 19.80 20.33
CA ASP A 62 -9.09 19.71 20.12
C ASP A 62 -9.90 20.61 21.09
N ASP A 63 -9.27 21.14 22.15
CA ASP A 63 -9.89 22.02 23.15
C ASP A 63 -9.91 23.52 22.74
N ASP A 64 -9.17 23.95 21.72
CA ASP A 64 -9.09 25.35 21.24
C ASP A 64 -9.70 25.50 19.82
N LEU A 65 -11.03 25.37 19.74
CA LEU A 65 -11.85 25.30 18.52
C LEU A 65 -11.79 26.53 17.57
N GLU A 66 -11.06 27.60 17.88
CA GLU A 66 -11.14 28.86 17.12
C GLU A 66 -9.95 29.15 16.19
N ALA A 67 -8.85 28.39 16.24
CA ALA A 67 -7.66 28.70 15.42
C ALA A 67 -6.76 27.51 15.04
N GLN A 68 -7.27 26.29 14.98
CA GLN A 68 -6.42 25.15 14.60
C GLN A 68 -6.12 25.17 13.10
N GLU A 69 -4.87 25.47 12.73
CA GLU A 69 -4.26 24.86 11.55
C GLU A 69 -4.44 23.34 11.71
N ASP A 70 -5.16 22.73 10.78
CA ASP A 70 -5.48 21.30 10.76
C ASP A 70 -4.17 20.50 10.89
N VAL A 71 -3.80 20.10 12.12
CA VAL A 71 -2.57 19.34 12.39
C VAL A 71 -2.82 17.94 11.87
N THR A 72 -2.60 17.77 10.57
CA THR A 72 -2.84 16.50 9.90
C THR A 72 -1.69 15.54 10.18
N LEU A 73 -2.03 14.36 10.71
CA LEU A 73 -1.06 13.32 10.97
C LEU A 73 -0.64 12.64 9.64
N GLU A 74 0.48 13.08 9.09
CA GLU A 74 1.07 12.45 7.90
C GLU A 74 1.70 11.09 8.24
N HIS A 75 0.99 10.01 7.91
CA HIS A 75 1.45 8.65 8.18
C HIS A 75 2.45 8.08 7.18
N LEU A 76 2.44 8.59 5.96
CA LEU A 76 3.30 8.18 4.86
C LEU A 76 3.71 9.44 4.09
N PRO A 77 4.95 9.51 3.57
CA PRO A 77 5.29 10.56 2.61
C PRO A 77 4.34 10.51 1.41
N GLU A 78 3.94 11.67 0.88
CA GLU A 78 2.95 11.77 -0.19
C GLU A 78 3.30 10.90 -1.41
N SER A 79 4.57 10.87 -1.82
CA SER A 79 5.03 10.01 -2.92
C SER A 79 4.79 8.52 -2.65
N VAL A 80 5.04 8.07 -1.42
CA VAL A 80 4.81 6.68 -1.00
C VAL A 80 3.31 6.38 -0.95
N LEU A 81 2.50 7.32 -0.46
CA LEU A 81 1.04 7.17 -0.44
C LEU A 81 0.49 6.98 -1.86
N GLN A 82 0.92 7.81 -2.81
CA GLN A 82 0.51 7.70 -4.21
C GLN A 82 0.94 6.37 -4.83
N ASP A 83 2.15 5.89 -4.55
CA ASP A 83 2.61 4.59 -5.04
C ASP A 83 1.79 3.43 -4.45
N VAL A 84 1.54 3.44 -3.14
CA VAL A 84 0.70 2.43 -2.46
C VAL A 84 -0.74 2.42 -3.01
N ILE A 85 -1.35 3.60 -3.23
CA ILE A 85 -2.67 3.74 -3.85
C ILE A 85 -2.67 3.20 -5.29
N ARG A 86 -1.65 3.54 -6.06
CA ARG A 86 -1.54 3.10 -7.45
C ARG A 86 -1.38 1.58 -7.55
N ILE A 87 -0.51 1.00 -6.72
CA ILE A 87 -0.28 -0.45 -6.68
C ILE A 87 -1.54 -1.18 -6.21
N SER A 88 -2.16 -0.73 -5.11
CA SER A 88 -3.39 -1.35 -4.58
C SER A 88 -4.54 -1.34 -5.60
N ARG A 89 -4.81 -0.21 -6.26
CA ARG A 89 -5.82 -0.15 -7.34
C ARG A 89 -5.53 -1.17 -8.43
N TRP A 90 -4.27 -1.30 -8.83
CA TRP A 90 -3.87 -2.28 -9.84
C TRP A 90 -4.03 -3.73 -9.36
N LEU A 91 -3.70 -4.03 -8.10
CA LEU A 91 -3.86 -5.36 -7.51
C LEU A 91 -5.34 -5.73 -7.28
N VAL A 92 -6.22 -4.76 -7.03
CA VAL A 92 -7.68 -5.01 -6.98
C VAL A 92 -8.19 -5.50 -8.33
N GLU A 93 -7.69 -4.92 -9.43
CA GLU A 93 -8.16 -5.25 -10.78
C GLU A 93 -7.49 -6.50 -11.36
N TYR A 94 -6.20 -6.71 -11.09
CA TYR A 94 -5.38 -7.73 -11.76
C TYR A 94 -4.71 -8.74 -10.82
N GLY A 95 -4.79 -8.55 -9.51
CA GLY A 95 -4.20 -9.43 -8.51
C GLY A 95 -4.84 -10.81 -8.48
N ARG A 96 -4.12 -11.80 -7.95
CA ARG A 96 -4.67 -13.16 -7.77
C ARG A 96 -5.71 -13.20 -6.66
N ASN A 97 -5.49 -12.40 -5.62
CA ASN A 97 -6.33 -12.30 -4.44
C ASN A 97 -6.13 -10.91 -3.79
N GLN A 98 -6.72 -10.71 -2.61
CA GLN A 98 -6.62 -9.46 -1.84
C GLN A 98 -5.66 -9.57 -0.64
N ASP A 99 -4.67 -10.48 -0.66
CA ASP A 99 -3.76 -10.69 0.48
C ASP A 99 -2.92 -9.45 0.80
N PHE A 100 -2.70 -8.55 -0.15
CA PHE A 100 -2.06 -7.26 0.12
C PHE A 100 -2.85 -6.41 1.14
N MET A 101 -4.18 -6.56 1.22
CA MET A 101 -5.01 -5.94 2.26
C MET A 101 -4.72 -6.57 3.63
N ASN A 102 -4.41 -7.87 3.67
CA ASN A 102 -3.98 -8.52 4.90
C ASN A 102 -2.65 -7.94 5.39
N VAL A 103 -1.71 -7.73 4.47
CA VAL A 103 -0.43 -7.07 4.76
C VAL A 103 -0.63 -5.65 5.30
N TYR A 104 -1.52 -4.88 4.66
CA TYR A 104 -1.85 -3.53 5.09
C TYR A 104 -2.34 -3.49 6.54
N TYR A 105 -3.38 -4.27 6.88
CA TYR A 105 -3.94 -4.21 8.22
C TYR A 105 -2.95 -4.70 9.27
N GLN A 106 -2.15 -5.74 8.99
CA GLN A 106 -1.20 -6.29 9.95
C GLN A 106 -0.14 -5.27 10.33
N ILE A 107 0.43 -4.59 9.33
CA ILE A 107 1.45 -3.57 9.55
C ILE A 107 0.84 -2.37 10.29
N ARG A 108 -0.29 -1.85 9.80
CA ARG A 108 -0.91 -0.65 10.41
C ARG A 108 -1.40 -0.90 11.83
N SER A 109 -2.02 -2.06 12.08
CA SER A 109 -2.46 -2.47 13.42
C SER A 109 -1.28 -2.61 14.39
N SER A 110 -0.17 -3.23 13.94
CA SER A 110 1.03 -3.36 14.78
C SER A 110 1.64 -2.00 15.15
N GLN A 111 1.71 -1.06 14.21
CA GLN A 111 2.23 0.28 14.50
C GLN A 111 1.30 1.08 15.40
N LEU A 112 -0.02 0.95 15.23
CA LEU A 112 -1.01 1.57 16.09
C LEU A 112 -0.92 1.05 17.54
N ASP A 113 -0.91 -0.28 17.73
CA ASP A 113 -0.77 -0.90 19.06
C ASP A 113 0.51 -0.45 19.77
N ARG A 114 1.64 -0.38 19.06
CA ARG A 114 2.90 0.13 19.61
C ARG A 114 2.84 1.61 19.96
N SER A 115 2.12 2.42 19.19
CA SER A 115 1.98 3.86 19.45
C SER A 115 1.17 4.10 20.73
N ILE A 116 0.07 3.36 20.91
CA ILE A 116 -0.78 3.44 22.10
C ILE A 116 -0.03 2.92 23.35
N LYS A 117 0.69 1.81 23.23
CA LYS A 117 1.52 1.28 24.33
C LYS A 117 2.62 2.26 24.73
N GLY A 118 3.29 2.86 23.75
CA GLY A 118 4.29 3.89 24.01
C GLY A 118 3.74 5.11 24.74
N LEU A 119 2.49 5.50 24.47
CA LEU A 119 1.82 6.56 25.22
C LEU A 119 1.55 6.18 26.69
N LYS A 120 1.16 4.94 26.95
CA LYS A 120 0.94 4.45 28.32
C LYS A 120 2.22 4.45 29.18
N GLU A 121 3.38 4.26 28.55
CA GLU A 121 4.68 4.17 29.20
C GLU A 121 5.38 5.52 29.39
N HIS A 122 4.86 6.59 28.76
CA HIS A 122 5.36 7.95 28.85
C HIS A 122 4.78 8.69 30.06
#